data_AF-A0A924XUY4-F1
#
_entry.id   AF-A0A924XUY4-F1
#
_cell.length_a   1.000
_cell.length_b   1.000
_cell.length_c   1.000
_cell.angle_alpha   90.00
_cell.angle_beta   90.00
_cell.angle_gamma   90.00
#
_symmetry.space_group_name_H-M   'P 1'
#
loop_
_entity.id
_entity.type
_entity.pdbx_description
1 polymer ?
#
loop_
_entity_poly.entity_id
_entity_poly.type
_entity_poly.pdbx_seq_one_letter_code
_entity_poly.pdbx_strand_id
1 'polypeptide(L)'
;MRIILKPLGVVVIGAAMTILAVMAVRGGQASKSAPAAVSVAAPNATVAAASSPGDIVYDNALKNGWSDFSWAKHDLADSKQATPGMCIRVESKKFEAVAFHHAALDMAPYDRVAFRIHGGDTGRQRLKLVAQYESGKEVKNATEHILPVLSAKEWKTVTVALEDLGIANKANVVGFWLQEGYGETLAPYYVDDIRLLRPSEMAPTP
;
A
#
# COMPACT_ATOMS: atom_id res chain seq x y z
N MET A 1 -29.54 7.56 -49.67
CA MET A 1 -31.00 7.33 -49.60
C MET A 1 -31.52 7.97 -48.32
N ARG A 2 -32.50 8.87 -48.47
CA ARG A 2 -33.26 9.64 -47.46
C ARG A 2 -34.01 8.67 -46.49
N ILE A 3 -33.96 8.83 -45.15
CA ILE A 3 -34.94 9.51 -44.24
C ILE A 3 -36.04 8.59 -43.64
N ILE A 4 -36.06 8.49 -42.28
CA ILE A 4 -37.21 8.48 -41.30
C ILE A 4 -38.10 7.19 -41.25
N LEU A 5 -38.49 6.54 -40.11
CA LEU A 5 -39.30 6.95 -38.93
C LEU A 5 -39.10 6.04 -37.69
N LYS A 6 -39.08 6.64 -36.50
CA LYS A 6 -39.51 6.13 -35.16
C LYS A 6 -41.05 6.28 -35.03
N PRO A 7 -41.78 5.96 -33.92
CA PRO A 7 -41.63 5.04 -32.76
C PRO A 7 -42.98 4.30 -32.39
N LEU A 8 -43.05 3.64 -31.21
CA LEU A 8 -44.18 3.37 -30.26
C LEU A 8 -43.94 1.97 -29.62
N GLY A 9 -43.98 1.68 -28.31
CA GLY A 9 -44.55 2.32 -27.13
C GLY A 9 -45.62 1.38 -26.54
N VAL A 10 -45.38 0.75 -25.36
CA VAL A 10 -46.44 0.22 -24.46
C VAL A 10 -45.97 0.29 -23.00
N VAL A 11 -46.92 0.68 -22.15
CA VAL A 11 -46.91 1.00 -20.72
C VAL A 11 -47.73 -0.04 -19.94
N VAL A 12 -47.35 -0.37 -18.70
CA VAL A 12 -48.19 -1.00 -17.62
C VAL A 12 -47.60 -0.48 -16.29
N ILE A 13 -48.16 0.44 -15.47
CA ILE A 13 -49.38 0.62 -14.62
C ILE A 13 -49.51 -0.31 -13.39
N GLY A 14 -49.48 0.32 -12.18
CA GLY A 14 -50.14 -0.11 -10.92
C GLY A 14 -49.21 -0.80 -9.91
N ALA A 15 -49.12 -0.45 -8.62
CA ALA A 15 -50.15 0.05 -7.71
C ALA A 15 -49.59 0.90 -6.55
N ALA A 16 -50.42 1.81 -6.04
CA ALA A 16 -50.27 2.56 -4.79
C ALA A 16 -51.23 1.98 -3.74
N MET A 17 -50.89 2.04 -2.45
CA MET A 17 -51.89 1.92 -1.37
C MET A 17 -51.47 2.68 -0.11
N THR A 18 -52.50 3.17 0.59
CA THR A 18 -52.58 4.45 1.30
C THR A 18 -52.44 4.32 2.82
N ILE A 19 -52.12 5.46 3.45
CA ILE A 19 -52.00 5.76 4.88
C ILE A 19 -53.32 5.59 5.65
N LEU A 20 -53.27 5.18 6.93
CA LEU A 20 -54.30 5.50 7.92
C LEU A 20 -53.66 5.95 9.24
N ALA A 21 -54.05 7.14 9.71
CA ALA A 21 -53.74 7.69 11.03
C ALA A 21 -54.97 7.53 11.94
N VAL A 22 -54.76 7.26 13.24
CA VAL A 22 -55.79 7.38 14.28
C VAL A 22 -55.22 8.12 15.50
N MET A 23 -56.07 8.96 16.08
CA MET A 23 -55.84 10.04 17.04
C MET A 23 -55.56 9.63 18.49
N ALA A 24 -54.89 10.58 19.16
CA ALA A 24 -54.66 10.87 20.57
C ALA A 24 -55.57 10.29 21.69
N VAL A 25 -54.95 10.01 22.84
CA VAL A 25 -55.52 10.20 24.19
C VAL A 25 -54.48 10.86 25.11
N ARG A 26 -54.88 11.93 25.80
CA ARG A 26 -54.13 12.67 26.84
C ARG A 26 -54.26 11.98 28.20
N GLY A 27 -53.21 12.06 29.02
CA GLY A 27 -53.27 11.84 30.47
C GLY A 27 -51.89 11.97 31.11
N GLY A 28 -51.64 13.07 31.80
CA GLY A 28 -50.41 13.25 32.59
C GLY A 28 -50.52 12.62 33.97
N GLN A 29 -49.38 12.27 34.56
CA GLN A 29 -49.01 12.54 35.97
C GLN A 29 -47.56 12.08 36.19
N ALA A 30 -46.84 12.87 36.97
CA ALA A 30 -45.44 12.69 37.32
C ALA A 30 -45.24 11.58 38.36
N SER A 31 -44.09 10.92 38.35
CA SER A 31 -43.47 10.32 39.54
C SER A 31 -41.96 10.20 39.33
N LYS A 32 -41.20 10.92 40.16
CA LYS A 32 -39.74 10.81 40.33
C LYS A 32 -39.35 9.40 40.74
N SER A 33 -38.34 8.84 40.08
CA SER A 33 -37.34 7.91 40.63
C SER A 33 -36.18 7.77 39.63
N ALA A 34 -34.96 8.11 40.05
CA ALA A 34 -33.70 7.79 39.37
C ALA A 34 -32.97 6.71 40.20
N PRO A 35 -31.89 6.05 39.72
CA PRO A 35 -31.40 5.90 38.35
C PRO A 35 -31.23 4.40 37.95
N ALA A 36 -31.28 4.08 36.66
CA ALA A 36 -30.60 2.91 36.13
C ALA A 36 -29.57 3.42 35.13
N ALA A 37 -28.29 3.37 35.51
CA ALA A 37 -27.19 3.66 34.61
C ALA A 37 -27.23 2.64 33.46
N VAL A 38 -27.73 3.05 32.31
CA VAL A 38 -27.53 2.30 31.07
C VAL A 38 -26.05 2.46 30.73
N SER A 39 -25.25 1.46 31.11
CA SER A 39 -23.90 1.30 30.59
C SER A 39 -24.03 1.03 29.10
N VAL A 40 -23.96 2.08 28.29
CA VAL A 40 -23.76 1.95 26.85
C VAL A 40 -22.31 1.54 26.71
N ALA A 41 -22.08 0.23 26.56
CA ALA A 41 -20.80 -0.29 26.11
C ALA A 41 -20.44 0.44 24.80
N ALA A 42 -19.44 1.32 24.87
CA ALA A 42 -18.86 1.91 23.68
C ALA A 42 -18.40 0.76 22.77
N PRO A 43 -18.67 0.79 21.46
CA PRO A 43 -18.05 -0.17 20.57
C PRO A 43 -16.55 0.00 20.71
N ASN A 44 -15.88 -1.06 21.15
CA ASN A 44 -14.42 -1.13 21.18
C ASN A 44 -13.94 -1.07 19.73
N ALA A 45 -13.79 0.15 19.20
CA ALA A 45 -13.20 0.38 17.91
C ALA A 45 -11.74 -0.04 18.05
N THR A 46 -11.40 -1.21 17.51
CA THR A 46 -10.02 -1.56 17.23
C THR A 46 -9.51 -0.51 16.24
N VAL A 47 -8.88 0.55 16.76
CA VAL A 47 -8.17 1.52 15.93
C VAL A 47 -7.05 0.72 15.29
N ALA A 48 -7.19 0.37 14.01
CA ALA A 48 -6.08 -0.10 13.21
C ALA A 48 -4.99 0.97 13.33
N ALA A 49 -3.86 0.60 13.92
CA ALA A 49 -2.78 1.54 14.16
C ALA A 49 -2.39 2.19 12.83
N ALA A 50 -2.63 3.49 12.70
CA ALA A 50 -2.26 4.22 11.49
C ALA A 50 -0.74 4.21 11.39
N SER A 51 -0.21 3.68 10.30
CA SER A 51 1.20 3.82 9.98
C SER A 51 1.53 5.32 9.87
N SER A 52 2.50 5.80 10.66
CA SER A 52 2.96 7.19 10.54
C SER A 52 3.69 7.37 9.20
N PRO A 53 3.49 8.50 8.47
CA PRO A 53 4.18 8.72 7.22
C PRO A 53 5.68 8.79 7.47
N GLY A 54 6.41 7.78 7.02
CA GLY A 54 7.87 7.79 7.05
C GLY A 54 8.48 8.34 5.77
N ASP A 55 9.77 8.09 5.54
CA ASP A 55 10.51 8.69 4.44
C ASP A 55 10.15 8.08 3.09
N ILE A 56 10.05 8.95 2.09
CA ILE A 56 9.71 8.57 0.71
C ILE A 56 11.00 8.24 -0.03
N VAL A 57 11.10 7.02 -0.54
CA VAL A 57 12.16 6.59 -1.46
C VAL A 57 11.76 6.95 -2.89
N TYR A 58 10.55 6.55 -3.28
CA TYR A 58 9.99 6.82 -4.60
C TYR A 58 8.50 7.11 -4.49
N ASP A 59 8.08 8.21 -5.10
CA ASP A 59 6.68 8.61 -5.31
C ASP A 59 6.65 9.51 -6.55
N ASN A 60 6.24 8.96 -7.68
CA ASN A 60 6.31 9.55 -9.02
C ASN A 60 7.72 9.94 -9.53
N ALA A 61 8.71 9.96 -8.65
CA ALA A 61 10.12 10.21 -8.87
C ALA A 61 10.87 9.78 -7.60
N LEU A 62 12.18 9.60 -7.70
CA LEU A 62 13.03 9.44 -6.52
C LEU A 62 12.99 10.72 -5.66
N LYS A 63 12.91 10.55 -4.34
CA LYS A 63 12.78 11.64 -3.37
C LYS A 63 13.90 11.59 -2.33
N ASN A 64 14.00 12.63 -1.51
CA ASN A 64 14.77 12.62 -0.26
C ASN A 64 16.20 12.09 -0.39
N GLY A 65 16.93 12.48 -1.45
CA GLY A 65 18.33 12.08 -1.66
C GLY A 65 18.55 10.68 -2.25
N TRP A 66 17.48 9.93 -2.51
CA TRP A 66 17.58 8.63 -3.16
C TRP A 66 17.99 8.77 -4.63
N SER A 67 18.86 7.87 -5.07
CA SER A 67 19.41 7.82 -6.43
C SER A 67 19.24 6.43 -7.04
N ASP A 68 19.10 6.39 -8.36
CA ASP A 68 19.03 5.13 -9.10
C ASP A 68 20.41 4.50 -9.27
N PHE A 69 20.56 3.27 -8.77
CA PHE A 69 21.77 2.45 -8.84
C PHE A 69 21.46 1.09 -9.50
N SER A 70 20.36 1.02 -10.25
CA SER A 70 19.86 -0.21 -10.85
C SER A 70 20.82 -0.76 -11.89
N TRP A 71 20.85 -2.09 -11.99
CA TRP A 71 21.53 -2.82 -13.08
C TRP A 71 20.57 -3.71 -13.88
N ALA A 72 19.27 -3.64 -13.58
CA ALA A 72 18.20 -4.08 -14.48
C ALA A 72 17.83 -2.98 -15.47
N LYS A 73 17.31 -3.37 -16.64
CA LYS A 73 16.61 -2.42 -17.52
C LYS A 73 15.34 -1.94 -16.81
N HIS A 74 15.16 -0.63 -16.73
CA HIS A 74 14.01 -0.05 -16.04
C HIS A 74 13.63 1.33 -16.63
N ASP A 75 12.44 1.80 -16.29
CA ASP A 75 11.91 3.13 -16.59
C ASP A 75 11.27 3.69 -15.31
N LEU A 76 11.84 4.77 -14.76
CA LEU A 76 11.37 5.43 -13.54
C LEU A 76 10.14 6.34 -13.75
N ALA A 77 9.63 6.46 -14.98
CA ALA A 77 8.56 7.39 -15.33
C ALA A 77 7.42 6.70 -16.11
N ASP A 78 7.21 5.40 -15.91
CA ASP A 78 6.15 4.66 -16.61
C ASP A 78 4.78 5.10 -16.08
N SER A 79 4.00 5.74 -16.95
CA SER A 79 2.65 6.22 -16.67
C SER A 79 1.54 5.28 -17.17
N LYS A 80 1.89 4.12 -17.75
CA LYS A 80 0.92 3.21 -18.35
C LYS A 80 0.26 2.31 -17.32
N GLN A 81 0.99 1.91 -16.28
CA GLN A 81 0.49 1.00 -15.24
C GLN A 81 0.19 1.69 -13.89
N ALA A 82 0.61 2.94 -13.71
CA ALA A 82 0.44 3.71 -12.48
C ALA A 82 -1.02 4.09 -12.21
N THR A 83 -1.41 4.22 -10.94
CA THR A 83 -2.76 4.66 -10.52
C THR A 83 -2.71 5.61 -9.32
N PRO A 84 -2.95 6.93 -9.49
CA PRO A 84 -2.53 7.81 -10.60
C PRO A 84 -1.04 8.16 -10.50
N GLY A 85 -0.39 8.55 -11.61
CA GLY A 85 0.98 9.07 -11.57
C GLY A 85 1.99 8.31 -12.44
N MET A 86 3.20 8.12 -11.94
CA MET A 86 4.32 7.40 -12.54
C MET A 86 4.79 6.28 -11.61
N CYS A 87 5.02 5.10 -12.17
CA CYS A 87 5.61 3.96 -11.49
C CYS A 87 6.94 3.57 -12.15
N ILE A 88 7.68 2.70 -11.47
CA ILE A 88 8.91 2.12 -12.01
C ILE A 88 8.54 0.84 -12.77
N ARG A 89 8.75 0.81 -14.09
CA ARG A 89 8.67 -0.42 -14.88
C ARG A 89 10.03 -1.09 -14.93
N VAL A 90 10.11 -2.39 -14.67
CA VAL A 90 11.38 -3.14 -14.60
C VAL A 90 11.33 -4.38 -15.47
N GLU A 91 12.42 -4.64 -16.20
CA GLU A 91 12.69 -5.84 -16.97
C GLU A 91 14.01 -6.46 -16.46
N SER A 92 13.93 -7.32 -15.45
CA SER A 92 15.11 -7.99 -14.90
C SER A 92 15.48 -9.26 -15.67
N LYS A 93 16.75 -9.40 -16.05
CA LYS A 93 17.37 -10.69 -16.40
C LYS A 93 17.91 -11.39 -15.14
N LYS A 94 18.65 -12.47 -15.36
CA LYS A 94 19.32 -13.28 -14.34
C LYS A 94 20.09 -12.40 -13.34
N PHE A 95 19.64 -12.41 -12.09
CA PHE A 95 20.20 -11.68 -10.95
C PHE A 95 20.27 -10.15 -11.11
N GLU A 96 19.56 -9.59 -12.09
CA GLU A 96 19.42 -8.14 -12.24
C GLU A 96 18.47 -7.56 -11.19
N ALA A 97 18.68 -6.30 -10.81
CA ALA A 97 17.83 -5.61 -9.84
C ALA A 97 17.54 -4.16 -10.23
N VAL A 98 16.37 -3.70 -9.81
CA VAL A 98 16.14 -2.26 -9.58
C VAL A 98 16.69 -1.93 -8.19
N ALA A 99 17.53 -0.91 -8.10
CA ALA A 99 18.28 -0.59 -6.89
C ALA A 99 18.26 0.91 -6.60
N PHE A 100 18.14 1.22 -5.32
CA PHE A 100 18.03 2.57 -4.79
C PHE A 100 19.16 2.78 -3.80
N HIS A 101 19.91 3.86 -4.00
CA HIS A 101 21.04 4.24 -3.16
C HIS A 101 20.76 5.56 -2.44
N HIS A 102 21.27 5.67 -1.22
CA HIS A 102 21.26 6.88 -0.42
C HIS A 102 22.59 7.00 0.33
N ALA A 103 22.93 8.20 0.80
CA ALA A 103 23.97 8.33 1.82
C ALA A 103 23.62 7.48 3.07
N ALA A 104 24.60 7.20 3.92
CA ALA A 104 24.36 6.44 5.16
C ALA A 104 23.16 7.02 5.94
N LEU A 105 22.14 6.19 6.15
CA LEU A 105 20.87 6.53 6.77
C LEU A 105 20.69 5.74 8.06
N ASP A 106 20.20 6.42 9.09
CA ASP A 106 19.85 5.81 10.37
C ASP A 106 18.46 5.17 10.31
N MET A 107 18.43 3.86 10.56
CA MET A 107 17.21 3.05 10.58
C MET A 107 16.51 3.03 11.94
N ALA A 108 17.10 3.57 13.01
CA ALA A 108 16.46 3.61 14.33
C ALA A 108 15.04 4.23 14.34
N PRO A 109 14.71 5.24 13.50
CA PRO A 109 13.35 5.80 13.43
C PRO A 109 12.33 4.93 12.70
N TYR A 110 12.76 3.86 11.99
CA TYR A 110 11.95 3.07 11.09
C TYR A 110 11.84 1.63 11.56
N ASP A 111 10.72 0.97 11.27
CA ASP A 111 10.49 -0.44 11.63
C ASP A 111 10.16 -1.33 10.43
N ARG A 112 9.79 -0.73 9.29
CA ARG A 112 9.45 -1.47 8.06
C ARG A 112 9.70 -0.65 6.81
N VAL A 113 9.90 -1.36 5.71
CA VAL A 113 9.86 -0.81 4.34
C VAL A 113 8.59 -1.31 3.66
N ALA A 114 7.90 -0.42 2.96
CA ALA A 114 6.68 -0.73 2.23
C ALA A 114 6.76 -0.22 0.80
N PHE A 115 6.17 -0.96 -0.13
CA PHE A 115 6.04 -0.55 -1.52
C PHE A 115 4.86 -1.26 -2.16
N ARG A 116 4.36 -0.70 -3.25
CA ARG A 116 3.38 -1.35 -4.12
C ARG A 116 4.10 -2.04 -5.26
N ILE A 117 3.64 -3.24 -5.61
CA ILE A 117 4.21 -4.04 -6.69
C ILE A 117 3.11 -4.68 -7.54
N HIS A 118 3.33 -4.77 -8.85
CA HIS A 118 2.39 -5.32 -9.82
C HIS A 118 3.11 -6.23 -10.81
N GLY A 119 2.67 -7.49 -10.95
CA GLY A 119 3.32 -8.51 -11.77
C GLY A 119 3.14 -8.39 -13.29
N GLY A 120 2.69 -7.23 -13.77
CA GLY A 120 2.34 -6.99 -15.17
C GLY A 120 1.22 -7.90 -15.67
N ASP A 121 1.22 -8.22 -16.97
CA ASP A 121 0.17 -9.03 -17.58
C ASP A 121 0.20 -10.51 -17.19
N THR A 122 1.36 -11.03 -16.80
CA THR A 122 1.58 -12.47 -16.62
C THR A 122 1.80 -12.91 -15.18
N GLY A 123 2.25 -12.01 -14.30
CA GLY A 123 2.73 -12.36 -12.97
C GLY A 123 3.92 -13.34 -13.01
N ARG A 124 4.06 -14.10 -11.92
CA ARG A 124 5.06 -15.16 -11.68
C ARG A 124 6.49 -14.70 -11.43
N GLN A 125 6.73 -13.39 -11.36
CA GLN A 125 8.03 -12.88 -10.97
C GLN A 125 8.36 -13.36 -9.55
N ARG A 126 9.61 -13.79 -9.37
CA ARG A 126 10.15 -14.25 -8.10
C ARG A 126 11.31 -13.34 -7.72
N LEU A 127 11.06 -12.48 -6.75
CA LEU A 127 11.95 -11.41 -6.35
C LEU A 127 12.36 -11.58 -4.89
N LYS A 128 13.51 -11.00 -4.56
CA LYS A 128 13.93 -10.80 -3.18
C LYS A 128 14.23 -9.33 -2.94
N LEU A 129 13.89 -8.86 -1.75
CA LEU A 129 14.30 -7.56 -1.23
C LEU A 129 15.60 -7.75 -0.44
N VAL A 130 16.57 -6.89 -0.69
CA VAL A 130 17.83 -6.87 0.06
C VAL A 130 18.15 -5.42 0.39
N ALA A 131 18.66 -5.20 1.60
CA ALA A 131 19.22 -3.92 2.01
C ALA A 131 20.75 -3.98 2.00
N GLN A 132 21.39 -2.82 1.85
CA GLN A 132 22.82 -2.66 1.98
C GLN A 132 23.18 -1.73 3.13
N TYR A 133 24.28 -2.04 3.82
CA TYR A 133 24.81 -1.21 4.89
C TYR A 133 26.34 -1.17 4.83
N GLU A 134 26.92 -0.09 5.35
CA GLU A 134 28.37 0.04 5.42
C GLU A 134 28.95 -0.79 6.59
N SER A 135 30.17 -1.27 6.43
CA SER A 135 30.93 -1.95 7.47
C SER A 135 32.38 -1.53 7.34
N GLY A 136 32.72 -0.40 7.97
CA GLY A 136 34.00 0.26 7.74
C GLY A 136 34.06 0.85 6.33
N LYS A 137 34.99 0.34 5.49
CA LYS A 137 35.14 0.78 4.09
C LYS A 137 34.39 -0.11 3.08
N GLU A 138 33.70 -1.15 3.55
CA GLU A 138 32.99 -2.09 2.70
C GLU A 138 31.48 -1.82 2.73
N VAL A 139 30.80 -2.09 1.62
CA VAL A 139 29.33 -2.17 1.58
C VAL A 139 28.94 -3.64 1.61
N LYS A 140 28.05 -4.01 2.54
CA LYS A 140 27.59 -5.39 2.74
C LYS A 140 26.10 -5.51 2.47
N ASN A 141 25.72 -6.69 1.98
CA ASN A 141 24.32 -7.06 1.85
C ASN A 141 23.80 -7.56 3.20
N ALA A 142 22.60 -7.15 3.55
CA ALA A 142 21.89 -7.62 4.72
C ALA A 142 21.17 -8.96 4.41
N THR A 143 20.30 -9.39 5.32
CA THR A 143 19.51 -10.60 5.12
C THR A 143 18.61 -10.45 3.89
N GLU A 144 18.59 -11.46 3.03
CA GLU A 144 17.71 -11.49 1.87
C GLU A 144 16.28 -11.87 2.30
N HIS A 145 15.29 -11.06 1.92
CA HIS A 145 13.89 -11.35 2.18
C HIS A 145 13.17 -11.74 0.88
N ILE A 146 12.74 -13.00 0.77
CA ILE A 146 12.04 -13.51 -0.41
C ILE A 146 10.61 -12.98 -0.44
N LEU A 147 10.23 -12.35 -1.54
CA LEU A 147 8.86 -11.86 -1.72
C LEU A 147 7.90 -12.99 -2.13
N PRO A 148 6.60 -12.86 -1.82
CA PRO A 148 5.58 -13.69 -2.46
C PRO A 148 5.68 -13.59 -3.98
N VAL A 149 5.37 -14.69 -4.66
CA VAL A 149 5.32 -14.71 -6.13
C VAL A 149 4.28 -13.69 -6.61
N LEU A 150 4.68 -12.84 -7.57
CA LEU A 150 3.80 -11.77 -8.02
C LEU A 150 2.60 -12.31 -8.80
N SER A 151 1.45 -11.68 -8.57
CA SER A 151 0.22 -11.96 -9.29
C SER A 151 0.09 -11.06 -10.50
N ALA A 152 -0.59 -11.56 -11.53
CA ALA A 152 -0.86 -10.80 -12.74
C ALA A 152 -1.94 -9.74 -12.50
N LYS A 153 -1.81 -8.59 -13.15
CA LYS A 153 -2.87 -7.57 -13.32
C LYS A 153 -3.45 -7.01 -12.01
N GLU A 154 -2.69 -7.08 -10.93
CA GLU A 154 -3.08 -6.50 -9.66
C GLU A 154 -1.90 -5.82 -8.96
N TRP A 155 -2.19 -4.67 -8.34
CA TRP A 155 -1.26 -4.00 -7.44
C TRP A 155 -1.41 -4.60 -6.05
N LYS A 156 -0.29 -4.98 -5.43
CA LYS A 156 -0.21 -5.46 -4.06
C LYS A 156 0.74 -4.58 -3.26
N THR A 157 0.36 -4.28 -2.02
CA THR A 157 1.29 -3.68 -1.07
C THR A 157 2.11 -4.79 -0.41
N VAL A 158 3.42 -4.65 -0.46
CA VAL A 158 4.37 -5.48 0.27
C VAL A 158 4.93 -4.64 1.41
N THR A 159 4.97 -5.22 2.60
CA THR A 159 5.55 -4.62 3.80
C THR A 159 6.52 -5.62 4.40
N VAL A 160 7.78 -5.21 4.60
CA VAL A 160 8.84 -6.03 5.15
C VAL A 160 9.39 -5.35 6.41
N ALA A 161 9.44 -6.08 7.52
CA ALA A 161 10.03 -5.58 8.75
C ALA A 161 11.54 -5.37 8.56
N LEU A 162 12.11 -4.31 9.15
CA LEU A 162 13.55 -4.09 9.09
C LEU A 162 14.33 -5.16 9.87
N GLU A 163 13.68 -5.83 10.82
CA GLU A 163 14.22 -7.00 11.53
C GLU A 163 14.44 -8.19 10.58
N ASP A 164 13.50 -8.45 9.66
CA ASP A 164 13.62 -9.54 8.67
C ASP A 164 14.77 -9.31 7.70
N LEU A 165 15.11 -8.04 7.45
CA LEU A 165 16.27 -7.64 6.67
C LEU A 165 17.56 -7.58 7.51
N GLY A 166 17.48 -7.71 8.84
CA GLY A 166 18.62 -7.60 9.73
C GLY A 166 19.22 -6.20 9.80
N ILE A 167 18.44 -5.15 9.50
CA ILE A 167 18.90 -3.75 9.48
C ILE A 167 18.23 -2.84 10.52
N ALA A 168 17.35 -3.39 11.37
CA ALA A 168 16.78 -2.65 12.49
C ALA A 168 17.88 -2.00 13.34
N ASN A 169 17.70 -0.71 13.66
CA ASN A 169 18.64 0.11 14.46
C ASN A 169 20.06 0.28 13.86
N LYS A 170 20.28 -0.01 12.58
CA LYS A 170 21.56 0.30 11.92
C LYS A 170 21.62 1.78 11.53
N ALA A 171 22.71 2.44 11.89
CA ALA A 171 22.94 3.86 11.60
C ALA A 171 23.49 4.14 10.19
N ASN A 172 23.71 3.10 9.37
CA ASN A 172 24.55 3.17 8.19
C ASN A 172 24.03 2.33 7.00
N VAL A 173 22.70 2.31 6.83
CA VAL A 173 22.07 1.71 5.66
C VAL A 173 22.23 2.65 4.46
N VAL A 174 22.63 2.13 3.32
CA VAL A 174 22.96 2.91 2.12
C VAL A 174 22.10 2.56 0.91
N GLY A 175 21.29 1.51 0.99
CA GLY A 175 20.49 1.15 -0.16
C GLY A 175 19.53 -0.01 0.03
N PHE A 176 18.63 -0.15 -0.94
CA PHE A 176 17.71 -1.27 -1.08
C PHE A 176 17.66 -1.69 -2.55
N TRP A 177 17.42 -2.96 -2.81
CA TRP A 177 17.10 -3.41 -4.15
C TRP A 177 16.09 -4.54 -4.18
N LEU A 178 15.35 -4.59 -5.29
CA LEU A 178 14.48 -5.71 -5.66
C LEU A 178 15.19 -6.49 -6.76
N GLN A 179 15.69 -7.67 -6.40
CA GLN A 179 16.52 -8.50 -7.26
C GLN A 179 15.78 -9.74 -7.74
N GLU A 180 16.01 -10.12 -8.99
CA GLU A 180 15.62 -11.42 -9.53
C GLU A 180 16.28 -12.57 -8.74
N GLY A 181 15.48 -13.50 -8.23
CA GLY A 181 15.94 -14.45 -7.21
C GLY A 181 16.43 -15.82 -7.69
N TYR A 182 16.19 -16.21 -8.95
CA TYR A 182 16.30 -17.60 -9.41
C TYR A 182 17.14 -17.78 -10.68
N GLY A 183 17.73 -16.71 -11.20
CA GLY A 183 18.56 -16.71 -12.38
C GLY A 183 17.78 -16.79 -13.69
N GLU A 184 16.56 -16.27 -13.71
CA GLU A 184 15.67 -16.25 -14.87
C GLU A 184 15.55 -14.86 -15.49
N THR A 185 14.98 -14.79 -16.71
CA THR A 185 14.50 -13.52 -17.26
C THR A 185 13.04 -13.34 -16.90
N LEU A 186 12.73 -12.23 -16.24
CA LEU A 186 11.38 -11.91 -15.80
C LEU A 186 10.60 -11.16 -16.88
N ALA A 187 9.30 -11.43 -16.96
CA ALA A 187 8.38 -10.53 -17.65
C ALA A 187 8.30 -9.18 -16.90
N PRO A 188 7.98 -8.06 -17.59
CA PRO A 188 7.92 -6.75 -16.96
C PRO A 188 7.05 -6.73 -15.69
N TYR A 189 7.57 -6.13 -14.64
CA TYR A 189 6.84 -5.83 -13.40
C TYR A 189 6.97 -4.36 -13.06
N TYR A 190 6.13 -3.91 -12.13
CA TYR A 190 6.01 -2.49 -11.81
C TYR A 190 6.08 -2.29 -10.30
N VAL A 191 6.75 -1.22 -9.86
CA VAL A 191 6.94 -0.87 -8.45
C VAL A 191 6.58 0.60 -8.26
N ASP A 192 5.92 0.93 -7.16
CA ASP A 192 5.52 2.30 -6.83
C ASP A 192 5.43 2.48 -5.30
N ASP A 193 5.23 3.73 -4.84
CA ASP A 193 4.96 4.08 -3.45
C ASP A 193 5.97 3.50 -2.45
N ILE A 194 7.27 3.59 -2.76
CA ILE A 194 8.33 3.02 -1.93
C ILE A 194 8.61 3.95 -0.74
N ARG A 195 8.42 3.43 0.48
CA ARG A 195 8.52 4.20 1.72
C ARG A 195 9.22 3.41 2.81
N LEU A 196 10.05 4.08 3.59
CA LEU A 196 10.44 3.64 4.93
C LEU A 196 9.36 4.14 5.88
N LEU A 197 8.81 3.28 6.73
CA LEU A 197 7.73 3.64 7.63
C LEU A 197 8.19 3.61 9.08
N ARG A 198 7.63 4.52 9.87
CA ARG A 198 7.86 4.58 11.32
C ARG A 198 6.84 3.70 12.05
N PRO A 199 7.15 3.23 13.27
CA PRO A 199 6.14 2.64 14.16
C PRO A 199 4.92 3.54 14.25
N SER A 200 3.72 2.95 14.24
CA SER A 200 2.53 3.70 14.60
C SER A 200 2.66 4.13 16.06
N GLU A 201 2.53 5.42 16.35
CA GLU A 201 2.40 5.90 17.72
C GLU A 201 1.14 5.23 18.31
N MET A 202 1.31 4.42 19.35
CA MET A 202 0.16 3.99 20.14
C MET A 202 -0.48 5.26 20.70
N ALA A 203 -1.77 5.47 20.43
CA ALA A 203 -2.52 6.57 21.01
C ALA A 203 -2.31 6.59 22.55
N PRO A 204 -2.10 7.76 23.18
CA PRO A 204 -1.96 7.82 24.63
C PRO A 204 -3.20 7.18 25.28
N THR A 205 -2.98 6.18 26.14
CA THR A 205 -4.04 5.60 26.96
C THR A 205 -4.65 6.72 27.80
N PRO A 206 -5.99 6.91 27.78
CA PRO A 206 -6.65 7.98 28.54
C PRO A 206 -6.45 7.86 30.05
#